data_AF-A0A800F1E3-F1
#
_entry.id   AF-A0A800F1E3-F1
#
_cell.length_a   1.000
_cell.length_b   1.000
_cell.length_c   1.000
_cell.angle_alpha   90.00
_cell.angle_beta   90.00
_cell.angle_gamma   90.00
#
_symmetry.space_group_name_H-M   'P 1'
#
loop_
_entity.id
_entity.type
_entity.pdbx_description
1 polymer ?
#
loop_
_entity_poly.entity_id
_entity_poly.type
_entity_poly.pdbx_seq_one_letter_code
_entity_poly.pdbx_strand_id
1 'polypeptide(L)'
;MRNYLAVIILMLAININAQDIHFSQFYASPLTLNPSMTGLLNGDCRAGVIYRNQWNSVTVPFVTISGSYEHRFVLENEDQIGAGIVLV
;
A
#
# COMPACT_ATOMS: atom_id res chain seq x y z
N MET A 1 6.31 44.18 6.19
CA MET A 1 7.25 43.04 6.14
C MET A 1 6.75 41.82 6.91
N ARG A 2 6.17 41.97 8.12
CA ARG A 2 5.66 40.85 8.94
C ARG A 2 4.57 39.99 8.28
N ASN A 3 3.74 40.57 7.42
CA ASN A 3 2.56 39.90 6.86
C ASN A 3 2.89 39.05 5.61
N TYR A 4 3.98 39.36 4.90
CA TYR A 4 4.38 38.64 3.68
C TYR A 4 4.92 37.24 3.98
N LEU A 5 5.59 37.08 5.14
CA LEU A 5 6.07 35.79 5.63
C LEU A 5 4.91 34.81 5.89
N ALA A 6 3.80 35.29 6.45
CA ALA A 6 2.61 34.47 6.69
C ALA A 6 1.94 34.02 5.38
N VAL A 7 1.90 34.89 4.37
CA VAL A 7 1.35 34.56 3.04
C VAL A 7 2.22 33.49 2.34
N ILE A 8 3.55 33.58 2.46
CA ILE A 8 4.48 32.59 1.90
C ILE A 8 4.32 31.23 2.57
N ILE A 9 4.18 31.18 3.89
CA ILE A 9 3.96 29.92 4.64
C ILE A 9 2.63 29.27 4.25
N LEU A 10 1.58 30.07 4.04
CA LEU A 10 0.26 29.58 3.63
C LEU A 10 0.26 29.00 2.21
N MET A 11 1.07 29.56 1.30
CA MET A 11 1.25 29.03 -0.06
C MET A 11 2.12 27.76 -0.12
N LEU A 12 2.79 27.36 0.97
CA LEU A 12 3.53 26.09 1.04
C LEU A 12 2.66 24.91 1.53
N ALA A 13 1.43 25.18 1.99
CA ALA A 13 0.49 24.18 2.49
C ALA A 13 -0.38 23.52 1.39
N ILE A 14 -0.02 23.69 0.11
CA ILE A 14 -0.79 23.15 -1.01
C ILE A 14 -0.73 21.62 -1.02
N ASN A 15 -1.91 21.00 -0.91
CA ASN A 15 -2.26 19.58 -1.05
C ASN A 15 -1.11 18.60 -1.27
N ILE A 16 -0.61 18.06 -0.16
CA ILE A 16 0.29 16.93 -0.16
C ILE A 16 -0.57 15.67 -0.05
N ASN A 17 -0.54 14.80 -1.06
CA ASN A 17 -1.06 13.44 -0.94
C ASN A 17 -0.06 12.62 -0.10
N ALA A 18 -0.12 12.76 1.22
CA ALA A 18 0.92 12.27 2.12
C ALA A 18 0.49 11.09 3.02
N GLN A 19 -0.62 10.42 2.72
CA GLN A 19 -1.01 9.22 3.47
C GLN A 19 -1.00 8.02 2.55
N ASP A 20 0.04 7.20 2.70
CA ASP A 20 0.04 5.85 2.17
C ASP A 20 -0.98 5.02 2.96
N ILE A 21 -1.63 4.11 2.24
CA ILE A 21 -2.61 3.24 2.86
C ILE A 21 -1.85 2.17 3.64
N HIS A 22 -2.02 2.19 4.97
CA HIS A 22 -1.40 1.23 5.86
C HIS A 22 -2.43 0.26 6.42
N PHE A 23 -2.30 -1.01 6.06
CA PHE A 23 -3.06 -2.10 6.67
C PHE A 23 -2.39 -2.53 7.98
N SER A 24 -3.17 -2.64 9.06
CA SER A 24 -2.65 -3.16 10.34
C SER A 24 -2.27 -4.65 10.27
N GLN A 25 -2.75 -5.36 9.25
CA GLN A 25 -2.34 -6.73 8.93
C GLN A 25 -1.20 -6.69 7.90
N PHE A 26 -0.01 -6.26 8.31
CA PHE A 26 1.14 -6.11 7.41
C PHE A 26 1.50 -7.40 6.66
N TYR A 27 1.39 -8.54 7.33
CA TYR A 27 1.64 -9.86 6.73
C TYR A 27 0.57 -10.33 5.75
N ALA A 28 -0.61 -9.69 5.75
CA ALA A 28 -1.68 -9.99 4.80
C ALA A 28 -1.50 -9.25 3.46
N SER A 29 -0.60 -8.26 3.38
CA SER A 29 -0.31 -7.49 2.16
C SER A 29 1.19 -7.26 1.98
N PRO A 30 1.97 -8.31 1.67
CA PRO A 30 3.42 -8.19 1.50
C PRO A 30 3.81 -7.23 0.35
N LEU A 31 3.00 -7.18 -0.72
CA LEU A 31 3.23 -6.28 -1.86
C LEU A 31 3.15 -4.79 -1.49
N THR A 32 2.39 -4.42 -0.45
CA THR A 32 2.36 -3.02 0.05
C THR A 32 3.46 -2.72 1.05
N LEU A 33 4.16 -3.74 1.56
CA LEU A 33 5.17 -3.57 2.60
C LEU A 33 6.57 -3.41 2.01
N ASN A 34 6.97 -4.30 1.10
CA ASN A 34 8.28 -4.24 0.45
C ASN A 34 8.26 -4.96 -0.91
N PRO A 35 8.71 -4.33 -2.00
CA PRO A 35 8.85 -4.98 -3.30
C PRO A 35 9.66 -6.28 -3.27
N SER A 36 10.65 -6.43 -2.38
CA SER A 36 11.46 -7.65 -2.26
C SER A 36 10.71 -8.86 -1.72
N MET A 37 9.52 -8.66 -1.14
CA MET A 37 8.67 -9.76 -0.66
C MET A 37 7.80 -10.35 -1.78
N THR A 38 7.81 -9.75 -2.97
CA THR A 38 7.09 -10.26 -4.15
C THR A 38 7.63 -11.63 -4.54
N GLY A 39 6.77 -12.64 -4.60
CA GLY A 39 7.18 -14.02 -4.92
C GLY A 39 7.78 -14.78 -3.73
N LEU A 40 7.96 -14.15 -2.56
CA LEU A 40 8.34 -14.83 -1.33
C LEU A 40 7.10 -15.45 -0.68
N LEU A 41 6.70 -16.59 -1.21
CA LEU A 41 5.48 -17.30 -0.81
C LEU A 41 5.69 -18.82 -0.83
N ASN A 42 4.87 -19.51 -0.03
CA ASN A 42 4.84 -20.97 -0.02
C ASN A 42 3.89 -21.46 -1.12
N GLY A 43 4.43 -21.74 -2.31
CA GLY A 43 3.67 -22.14 -3.50
C GLY A 43 4.12 -21.36 -4.75
N ASP A 44 3.30 -21.36 -5.79
CA ASP A 44 3.61 -20.68 -7.06
C ASP A 44 2.88 -19.35 -7.20
N CYS A 45 1.71 -19.21 -6.59
CA CYS A 45 0.93 -17.97 -6.61
C CYS A 45 0.28 -17.66 -5.27
N ARG A 46 0.02 -16.37 -5.03
CA ARG A 46 -0.74 -15.88 -3.88
C ARG A 46 -1.69 -14.78 -4.37
N ALA A 47 -2.95 -14.90 -4.00
CA ALA A 47 -3.97 -13.87 -4.22
C ALA A 47 -4.56 -13.46 -2.88
N GLY A 48 -4.91 -12.18 -2.72
CA GLY A 48 -5.45 -11.65 -1.48
C GLY A 48 -6.47 -10.55 -1.73
N VAL A 49 -7.45 -10.46 -0.83
CA VAL A 49 -8.38 -9.33 -0.75
C VAL A 49 -8.42 -8.85 0.69
N ILE A 50 -8.33 -7.54 0.88
CA ILE A 50 -8.37 -6.89 2.18
C ILE A 50 -9.53 -5.91 2.18
N TYR A 51 -10.42 -6.07 3.15
CA TYR A 51 -11.44 -5.09 3.50
C TYR A 51 -11.06 -4.47 4.84
N ARG A 52 -10.88 -3.15 4.86
CA ARG A 52 -10.59 -2.40 6.08
C ARG A 52 -11.69 -1.37 6.30
N ASN A 53 -12.30 -1.41 7.47
CA ASN A 53 -13.25 -0.41 7.92
C ASN A 53 -12.72 0.25 9.20
N GLN A 54 -12.59 1.57 9.17
CA GLN A 54 -12.02 2.38 10.23
C GLN A 54 -13.03 3.42 10.72
N TRP A 55 -12.98 3.68 12.03
CA TRP A 55 -13.76 4.74 12.69
C TRP A 55 -15.27 4.53 12.53
N ASN A 56 -15.75 3.30 12.74
CA ASN A 56 -17.17 2.93 12.66
C ASN A 56 -18.10 3.78 13.55
N SER A 57 -17.56 4.50 14.54
CA SER A 57 -18.30 5.41 15.41
C SER A 57 -18.57 6.80 14.81
N VAL A 58 -17.99 7.14 13.65
CA VAL A 58 -18.29 8.41 12.94
C VAL A 58 -19.37 8.21 11.87
N THR A 59 -20.07 9.30 11.50
CA THR A 59 -21.24 9.27 10.59
C THR A 59 -20.96 8.63 9.23
N VAL A 60 -19.75 8.78 8.70
CA VAL A 60 -19.30 8.11 7.47
C VAL A 60 -17.95 7.44 7.77
N PRO A 61 -17.91 6.10 7.92
CA PRO A 61 -16.68 5.39 8.20
C PRO A 61 -15.75 5.38 6.99
N PHE A 62 -14.44 5.30 7.25
CA PHE A 62 -13.44 5.18 6.21
C PHE A 62 -13.32 3.71 5.81
N VAL A 63 -13.67 3.40 4.56
CA VAL A 63 -13.61 2.05 4.00
C VAL A 63 -12.54 2.00 2.92
N THR A 64 -11.64 1.04 3.02
CA THR A 64 -10.57 0.79 2.05
C THR A 64 -10.58 -0.66 1.64
N ILE A 65 -10.49 -0.91 0.34
CA ILE A 65 -10.51 -2.25 -0.24
C ILE A 65 -9.24 -2.42 -1.07
N SER A 66 -8.47 -3.46 -0.80
CA SER A 66 -7.32 -3.82 -1.62
C SER A 66 -7.45 -5.22 -2.19
N GLY A 67 -7.00 -5.38 -3.44
CA GLY A 67 -6.83 -6.67 -4.09
C GLY A 67 -5.38 -6.85 -4.52
N SER A 68 -4.84 -8.05 -4.32
CA SER A 68 -3.45 -8.36 -4.68
C SER A 68 -3.35 -9.72 -5.35
N TYR A 69 -2.39 -9.82 -6.27
CA TYR A 69 -2.00 -11.07 -6.91
C TYR A 69 -0.50 -11.07 -7.16
N GLU A 70 0.17 -12.17 -6.85
CA GLU A 70 1.58 -12.38 -7.14
C GLU A 70 1.87 -13.83 -7.54
N HIS A 71 2.94 -13.98 -8.31
CA HIS A 71 3.39 -15.26 -8.84
C HIS A 71 4.92 -15.37 -8.71
N ARG A 72 5.39 -16.56 -8.31
CA ARG A 72 6.80 -16.93 -8.29
C ARG A 72 7.11 -17.79 -9.51
N PHE A 73 8.07 -17.34 -10.31
CA PHE A 73 8.60 -18.10 -11.44
C PHE A 73 9.95 -18.70 -11.03
N VAL A 74 10.06 -20.02 -11.15
CA VAL A 74 11.33 -20.74 -10.97
C VAL A 74 11.95 -20.93 -12.34
N LEU A 75 13.20 -20.50 -12.51
CA LEU A 75 13.96 -20.63 -13.74
C LEU A 75 14.71 -21.97 -13.75
N GLU A 76 15.20 -22.38 -14.92
CA GLU A 76 15.94 -23.64 -15.11
C GLU A 76 17.21 -23.74 -14.23
N ASN A 77 17.79 -22.60 -13.82
CA ASN A 77 18.96 -22.55 -12.94
C ASN A 77 18.63 -22.52 -11.44
N GLU A 78 17.38 -22.83 -11.04
CA GLU A 78 16.86 -22.68 -9.66
C GLU A 78 16.75 -21.21 -9.18
N ASP A 79 17.10 -20.24 -10.03
CA ASP A 79 16.86 -18.82 -9.78
C ASP A 79 15.35 -18.53 -9.72
N GLN A 80 14.95 -17.59 -8.87
CA GLN A 80 13.55 -17.25 -8.64
C GLN A 80 13.29 -15.79 -8.97
N ILE A 81 12.24 -15.55 -9.75
CA ILE A 81 11.75 -14.19 -10.06
C ILE A 81 10.30 -14.10 -9.59
N GLY A 82 9.99 -13.06 -8.82
CA GLY A 82 8.64 -12.74 -8.39
C GLY A 82 8.05 -11.59 -9.19
N ALA A 83 6.79 -11.70 -9.59
CA ALA A 83 6.03 -10.57 -10.11
C ALA A 83 4.68 -10.49 -9.39
N GLY A 84 4.21 -9.26 -9.14
CA GLY A 84 2.96 -9.04 -8.45
C GLY A 84 2.34 -7.69 -8.76
N ILE A 85 1.02 -7.62 -8.56
CA ILE A 85 0.21 -6.41 -8.69
C ILE A 85 -0.62 -6.25 -7.42
N VAL A 86 -0.71 -5.01 -6.95
CA VAL A 86 -1.58 -4.64 -5.86
C VAL A 86 -2.39 -3.42 -6.25
N LEU A 87 -3.69 -3.47 -5.97
CA LEU A 87 -4.66 -2.40 -6.14
C LEU A 87 -5.22 -2.07 -4.76
N VAL A 88 -5.36 -0.79 -4.48
CA VAL A 88 -5.77 -0.26 -3.16
C VAL A 88 -6.74 0.89 -3.38
#